data_AF-A0A8J5N6M7-F1
#
_entry.id   AF-A0A8J5N6M7-F1
#
_cell.length_a   1.000
_cell.length_b   1.000
_cell.length_c   1.000
_cell.angle_alpha   90.00
_cell.angle_beta   90.00
_cell.angle_gamma   90.00
#
_symmetry.space_group_name_H-M   'P 1'
#
loop_
_entity.id
_entity.type
_entity.pdbx_description
1 polymer ?
#
loop_
_entity_poly.entity_id
_entity_poly.type
_entity_poly.pdbx_seq_one_letter_code
_entity_poly.pdbx_strand_id
1 'polypeptide(L)'
;MLDIFFFPRVCHLAGELIGAIKTRQPELKIQDEDVLCVQIAGLCHDLGHGPFSHLWEEFVNEARPGKKWKKYKLGDKDKKFIRELIGGAKSANGIWPYEGLGKEKAFLYEVVANKRTGVDVDKWDYFVRDSYSFGMKVSSVPHCFSYLDHHTTTFSTMLEYVPYVS
;
A
#
# COMPACT_ATOMS: atom_id res chain seq x y z
N MET A 1 15.33 8.40 -24.69
CA MET A 1 14.21 9.14 -24.05
C MET A 1 13.10 8.13 -23.83
N LEU A 2 12.60 8.05 -22.59
CA LEU A 2 11.75 7.01 -21.97
C LEU A 2 12.53 5.97 -21.17
N ASP A 3 13.14 6.44 -20.07
CA ASP A 3 13.48 5.58 -18.95
C ASP A 3 12.18 5.05 -18.32
N ILE A 4 11.90 3.78 -18.60
CA ILE A 4 10.95 2.94 -17.89
C ILE A 4 11.46 2.82 -16.44
N PHE A 5 11.12 3.78 -15.59
CA PHE A 5 11.34 3.71 -14.15
C PHE A 5 10.38 2.67 -13.55
N PHE A 6 10.89 1.45 -13.41
CA PHE A 6 10.18 0.24 -13.05
C PHE A 6 9.92 0.06 -11.53
N PHE A 7 10.10 1.07 -10.68
CA PHE A 7 10.12 0.80 -9.22
C PHE A 7 9.37 1.80 -8.30
N PRO A 8 9.24 3.11 -8.60
CA PRO A 8 8.63 4.03 -7.65
C PRO A 8 7.11 4.26 -7.83
N ARG A 9 6.45 3.70 -8.85
CA ARG A 9 5.05 4.04 -9.15
C ARG A 9 4.04 3.52 -8.12
N VAL A 10 4.14 2.25 -7.70
CA VAL A 10 3.24 1.70 -6.66
C VAL A 10 3.38 2.45 -5.33
N CYS A 11 4.62 2.79 -4.94
CA CYS A 11 4.90 3.65 -3.79
C CYS A 11 4.20 5.01 -3.88
N HIS A 12 4.32 5.68 -5.03
CA HIS A 12 3.68 6.98 -5.26
C HIS A 12 2.15 6.86 -5.17
N LEU A 13 1.55 5.89 -5.86
CA LEU A 13 0.11 5.68 -5.85
C LEU A 13 -0.43 5.33 -4.46
N ALA A 14 0.29 4.51 -3.70
CA ALA A 14 -0.06 4.19 -2.32
C ALA A 14 -0.06 5.45 -1.43
N GLY A 15 0.94 6.32 -1.62
CA GLY A 15 1.04 7.61 -0.94
C GLY A 15 -0.10 8.57 -1.29
N GLU A 16 -0.40 8.73 -2.58
CA GLU A 16 -1.51 9.57 -3.04
C GLU A 16 -2.85 9.07 -2.49
N LEU A 17 -3.12 7.75 -2.58
CA LEU A 17 -4.36 7.17 -2.09
C LEU A 17 -4.56 7.43 -0.59
N ILE A 18 -3.56 7.13 0.24
CA ILE A 18 -3.68 7.34 1.69
C ILE A 18 -3.66 8.82 2.06
N GLY A 19 -2.88 9.65 1.37
CA GLY A 19 -2.89 11.11 1.58
C GLY A 19 -4.27 11.70 1.30
N ALA A 20 -4.94 11.21 0.27
CA ALA A 20 -6.27 11.65 -0.11
C ALA A 20 -7.35 11.15 0.87
N ILE A 21 -7.23 9.92 1.40
CA ILE A 21 -8.11 9.41 2.49
C ILE A 21 -7.88 10.21 3.77
N LYS A 22 -6.63 10.42 4.17
CA LYS A 22 -6.24 11.20 5.37
C LYS A 22 -6.83 12.60 5.35
N THR A 23 -6.81 13.27 4.19
CA THR A 23 -7.35 14.63 4.04
C THR A 23 -8.87 14.68 4.16
N ARG A 24 -9.57 13.64 3.68
CA ARG A 24 -11.04 13.64 3.60
C ARG A 24 -11.73 13.00 4.80
N GLN A 25 -11.05 12.08 5.48
CA GLN A 25 -11.56 11.33 6.61
C GLN A 25 -10.61 11.47 7.81
N PRO A 26 -10.51 12.68 8.40
CA PRO A 26 -9.63 12.91 9.55
C PRO A 26 -10.00 12.07 10.79
N GLU A 27 -11.25 11.59 10.88
CA GLU A 27 -11.73 10.70 11.94
C GLU A 27 -10.99 9.36 12.00
N LEU A 28 -10.37 8.93 10.89
CA LEU A 28 -9.57 7.71 10.80
C LEU A 28 -8.19 7.85 11.48
N LYS A 29 -7.79 9.07 11.88
CA LYS A 29 -6.56 9.37 12.63
C LYS A 29 -5.30 8.78 11.97
N ILE A 30 -5.22 8.87 10.65
CA ILE A 30 -4.05 8.45 9.86
C ILE A 30 -2.88 9.39 10.15
N GLN A 31 -1.78 8.82 10.63
CA GLN A 31 -0.55 9.54 10.96
C GLN A 31 0.39 9.60 9.75
N ASP A 32 1.36 10.51 9.76
CA ASP A 32 2.36 10.58 8.68
C ASP A 32 3.23 9.32 8.61
N GLU A 33 3.45 8.68 9.77
CA GLU A 33 4.15 7.41 9.87
C GLU A 33 3.37 6.26 9.16
N ASP A 34 2.04 6.27 9.22
CA ASP A 34 1.20 5.28 8.52
C ASP A 34 1.35 5.45 7.00
N VAL A 35 1.28 6.69 6.50
CA VAL A 35 1.47 7.02 5.08
C VAL A 35 2.84 6.53 4.61
N LEU A 36 3.88 6.84 5.38
CA LEU A 36 5.25 6.44 5.06
C LEU A 36 5.40 4.92 5.05
N CYS A 37 4.79 4.20 5.99
CA CYS A 37 4.81 2.73 5.99
C CYS A 37 4.16 2.15 4.74
N VAL A 38 3.00 2.69 4.33
CA VAL A 38 2.29 2.25 3.13
C VAL A 38 3.10 2.54 1.85
N GLN A 39 3.76 3.71 1.78
CA GLN A 39 4.68 4.04 0.68
C GLN A 39 5.89 3.09 0.63
N ILE A 40 6.52 2.81 1.77
CA ILE A 40 7.65 1.87 1.85
C ILE A 40 7.18 0.46 1.45
N ALA A 41 6.01 0.03 1.89
CA ALA A 41 5.44 -1.25 1.48
C ALA A 41 5.22 -1.29 -0.04
N GLY A 42 4.63 -0.25 -0.63
CA GLY A 42 4.46 -0.13 -2.08
C GLY A 42 5.79 -0.10 -2.84
N LEU A 43 6.84 0.50 -2.28
CA LEU A 43 8.18 0.48 -2.88
C LEU A 43 8.80 -0.92 -2.86
N CYS A 44 8.51 -1.70 -1.82
CA CYS A 44 9.19 -2.97 -1.56
C CYS A 44 8.34 -4.21 -1.88
N HIS A 45 7.09 -4.05 -2.33
CA HIS A 45 6.18 -5.18 -2.55
C HIS A 45 6.73 -6.18 -3.58
N ASP A 46 7.32 -5.68 -4.67
CA ASP A 46 7.99 -6.49 -5.69
C ASP A 46 9.31 -7.12 -5.23
N LEU A 47 9.97 -6.59 -4.18
CA LEU A 47 11.16 -7.23 -3.59
C LEU A 47 10.82 -8.56 -2.93
N GLY A 48 9.56 -8.75 -2.53
CA GLY A 48 9.06 -9.97 -1.90
C GLY A 48 8.55 -11.02 -2.89
N HIS A 49 8.48 -10.71 -4.20
CA HIS A 49 8.00 -11.66 -5.21
C HIS A 49 9.10 -12.65 -5.61
N GLY A 50 8.95 -13.91 -5.20
CA GLY A 50 9.83 -15.03 -5.60
C GLY A 50 10.57 -15.68 -4.42
N PRO A 51 11.65 -16.46 -4.66
CA PRO A 51 12.43 -17.16 -3.62
C PRO A 51 13.20 -16.24 -2.64
N PHE A 52 12.84 -14.95 -2.63
CA PHE A 52 13.55 -13.82 -2.03
C PHE A 52 12.74 -13.12 -0.94
N SER A 53 11.80 -13.80 -0.28
CA SER A 53 11.10 -13.24 0.89
C SER A 53 12.04 -12.80 2.03
N HIS A 54 13.28 -13.33 2.06
CA HIS A 54 14.37 -12.88 2.92
C HIS A 54 15.04 -11.57 2.48
N LEU A 55 14.89 -11.15 1.23
CA LEU A 55 15.51 -9.94 0.68
C LEU A 55 14.96 -8.67 1.33
N TRP A 56 13.69 -8.69 1.79
CA TRP A 56 13.17 -7.64 2.65
C TRP A 56 13.91 -7.58 3.99
N GLU A 57 14.15 -8.73 4.62
CA GLU A 57 14.89 -8.79 5.89
C GLU A 57 16.34 -8.33 5.69
N GLU A 58 16.99 -8.75 4.61
CA GLU A 58 18.31 -8.29 4.21
C GLU A 58 18.33 -6.80 3.90
N PHE A 59 17.39 -6.26 3.13
CA PHE A 59 17.27 -4.83 2.84
C PHE A 59 17.06 -4.01 4.11
N VAL A 60 16.19 -4.46 5.02
CA VAL A 60 15.97 -3.80 6.32
C VAL A 60 17.23 -3.88 7.19
N ASN A 61 17.95 -5.00 7.15
CA ASN A 61 19.21 -5.22 7.87
C ASN A 61 20.38 -4.43 7.27
N GLU A 62 20.43 -4.23 5.96
CA GLU A 62 21.49 -3.50 5.25
C GLU A 62 21.23 -1.99 5.23
N ALA A 63 19.96 -1.57 5.19
CA ALA A 63 19.55 -0.21 5.53
C ALA A 63 19.96 0.18 6.97
N ARG A 64 20.43 -0.78 7.78
CA ARG A 64 20.93 -0.59 9.14
C ARG A 64 22.46 -0.42 9.18
N PRO A 65 22.89 0.84 9.35
CA PRO A 65 23.85 1.15 10.41
C PRO A 65 23.17 2.07 11.44
N GLY A 66 22.44 1.45 12.37
CA GLY A 66 22.02 1.98 13.69
C GLY A 66 21.15 3.24 13.80
N LYS A 67 21.05 4.12 12.79
CA LYS A 67 20.55 5.50 12.93
C LYS A 67 19.48 5.96 11.93
N LYS A 68 19.33 5.29 10.78
CA LYS A 68 18.47 5.80 9.67
C LYS A 68 16.97 5.73 9.95
N TRP A 69 16.44 4.64 10.51
CA TRP A 69 14.99 4.50 10.75
C TRP A 69 14.46 5.38 11.89
N LYS A 70 15.29 5.64 12.93
CA LYS A 70 14.95 6.59 14.01
C LYS A 70 14.72 8.01 13.46
N LYS A 71 15.40 8.40 12.37
CA LYS A 71 15.17 9.68 11.69
C LYS A 71 13.72 9.81 11.20
N TYR A 72 13.11 8.71 10.77
CA TYR A 72 11.75 8.64 10.26
C TYR A 72 10.72 8.25 11.34
N LYS A 73 11.15 8.18 12.61
CA LYS A 73 10.32 7.77 13.76
C LYS A 73 9.69 6.38 13.65
N LEU A 74 10.21 5.52 12.78
CA LEU A 74 9.69 4.17 12.57
C LEU A 74 10.28 3.20 13.60
N GLY A 75 9.39 2.49 14.30
CA GLY A 75 9.67 1.47 15.31
C GLY A 75 9.52 0.04 14.79
N ASP A 76 9.58 -0.93 15.71
CA ASP A 76 9.46 -2.34 15.34
C ASP A 76 8.03 -2.75 14.95
N LYS A 77 7.01 -2.04 15.46
CA LYS A 77 5.61 -2.22 15.02
C LYS A 77 5.43 -1.83 13.56
N ASP A 78 6.00 -0.71 13.14
CA ASP A 78 5.94 -0.22 11.77
C ASP A 78 6.59 -1.18 10.77
N LYS A 79 7.71 -1.80 11.17
CA LYS A 79 8.35 -2.85 10.35
C LYS A 79 7.46 -4.08 10.19
N LYS A 80 6.79 -4.50 11.27
CA LYS A 80 5.82 -5.60 11.21
C LYS A 80 4.66 -5.23 10.29
N PHE A 81 4.15 -4.01 10.41
CA PHE A 81 3.09 -3.49 9.56
C PHE A 81 3.48 -3.51 8.07
N ILE A 82 4.66 -2.99 7.70
CA ILE A 82 5.16 -3.03 6.32
C ILE A 82 5.28 -4.48 5.80
N ARG A 83 5.83 -5.39 6.61
CA ARG A 83 5.95 -6.80 6.24
C ARG A 83 4.58 -7.44 6.00
N GLU A 84 3.60 -7.11 6.83
CA GLU A 84 2.23 -7.59 6.71
C GLU A 84 1.48 -6.98 5.53
N LEU A 85 1.76 -5.74 5.15
CA LEU A 85 1.22 -5.11 3.94
C LEU A 85 1.64 -5.83 2.66
N ILE A 86 2.87 -6.36 2.63
CA ILE A 86 3.42 -7.07 1.47
C ILE A 86 3.03 -8.55 1.51
N GLY A 87 3.32 -9.23 2.62
CA GLY A 87 3.18 -10.69 2.73
C GLY A 87 1.80 -11.17 3.21
N GLY A 88 0.99 -10.29 3.80
CA GLY A 88 -0.18 -10.65 4.58
C GLY A 88 0.15 -11.24 5.95
N ALA A 89 -0.89 -11.58 6.71
CA ALA A 89 -0.75 -12.17 8.03
C ALA A 89 -0.24 -13.61 8.02
N LYS A 90 0.54 -13.99 9.06
CA LYS A 90 1.20 -15.31 9.13
C LYS A 90 0.37 -16.42 9.79
N SER A 91 -0.61 -16.11 10.64
CA SER A 91 -1.61 -17.07 11.14
C SER A 91 -2.59 -16.34 12.07
N ALA A 92 -3.88 -16.71 12.04
CA ALA A 92 -4.85 -16.25 13.03
C ALA A 92 -5.66 -17.39 13.61
N ASN A 93 -5.59 -17.53 14.94
CA ASN A 93 -6.58 -18.26 15.73
C ASN A 93 -7.87 -17.44 15.92
N GLY A 94 -8.37 -16.80 14.84
CA GLY A 94 -9.70 -16.19 14.77
C GLY A 94 -9.91 -14.78 15.36
N ILE A 95 -8.94 -14.15 16.02
CA ILE A 95 -9.20 -12.91 16.80
C ILE A 95 -8.80 -11.61 16.07
N TRP A 96 -7.65 -11.59 15.39
CA TRP A 96 -7.19 -10.53 14.48
C TRP A 96 -5.82 -10.99 13.98
N PRO A 97 -5.55 -11.04 12.67
CA PRO A 97 -4.38 -11.76 12.16
C PRO A 97 -3.12 -10.90 12.08
N TYR A 98 -3.22 -9.59 12.36
CA TYR A 98 -2.14 -8.63 12.19
C TYR A 98 -1.60 -8.12 13.54
N GLU A 99 -0.29 -7.88 13.62
CA GLU A 99 0.37 -7.34 14.81
C GLU A 99 0.87 -5.90 14.63
N GLY A 100 1.08 -5.48 13.37
CA GLY A 100 1.61 -4.16 13.04
C GLY A 100 0.67 -3.02 13.39
N LEU A 101 -0.61 -3.18 13.05
CA LEU A 101 -1.69 -2.24 13.35
C LEU A 101 -2.90 -2.93 13.99
N GLY A 102 -3.66 -2.15 14.75
CA GLY A 102 -4.93 -2.59 15.31
C GLY A 102 -6.05 -2.59 14.27
N LYS A 103 -7.18 -3.20 14.65
CA LYS A 103 -8.36 -3.39 13.79
C LYS A 103 -8.98 -2.06 13.34
N GLU A 104 -8.79 -0.99 14.11
CA GLU A 104 -9.26 0.37 13.79
C GLU A 104 -8.66 0.94 12.50
N LYS A 105 -7.49 0.43 12.07
CA LYS A 105 -6.82 0.80 10.82
C LYS A 105 -6.72 -0.36 9.83
N ALA A 106 -7.63 -1.34 9.94
CA ALA A 106 -7.63 -2.53 9.10
C ALA A 106 -7.60 -2.23 7.59
N PHE A 107 -8.27 -1.14 7.16
CA PHE A 107 -8.35 -0.72 5.77
C PHE A 107 -6.98 -0.43 5.14
N LEU A 108 -5.96 -0.08 5.92
CA LEU A 108 -4.62 0.16 5.39
C LEU A 108 -3.99 -1.10 4.78
N TYR A 109 -4.34 -2.29 5.29
CA TYR A 109 -3.88 -3.58 4.75
C TYR A 109 -4.45 -3.89 3.35
N GLU A 110 -5.47 -3.16 2.91
CA GLU A 110 -6.11 -3.35 1.61
C GLU A 110 -5.50 -2.47 0.50
N VAL A 111 -4.49 -1.66 0.80
CA VAL A 111 -3.94 -0.67 -0.15
C VAL A 111 -2.95 -1.28 -1.14
N VAL A 112 -1.93 -1.96 -0.62
CA VAL A 112 -0.78 -2.43 -1.42
C VAL A 112 -1.06 -3.82 -2.00
N ALA A 113 -1.57 -4.74 -1.18
CA ALA A 113 -1.88 -6.11 -1.61
C ALA A 113 -3.21 -6.56 -1.01
N ASN A 114 -4.30 -6.30 -1.73
CA ASN A 114 -5.65 -6.60 -1.28
C ASN A 114 -6.03 -8.05 -1.55
N LYS A 115 -5.84 -8.92 -0.56
CA LYS A 115 -6.21 -10.35 -0.68
C LYS A 115 -7.72 -10.61 -0.66
N ARG A 116 -8.54 -9.63 -0.27
CA ARG A 116 -9.99 -9.80 -0.10
C ARG A 116 -10.74 -9.60 -1.40
N THR A 117 -10.46 -8.52 -2.12
CA THR A 117 -11.13 -8.18 -3.39
C THR A 117 -10.20 -8.32 -4.60
N GLY A 118 -8.89 -8.36 -4.36
CA GLY A 118 -7.89 -8.27 -5.42
C GLY A 118 -7.69 -6.85 -5.94
N VAL A 119 -8.37 -5.82 -5.43
CA VAL A 119 -8.24 -4.44 -5.92
C VAL A 119 -7.24 -3.68 -5.04
N ASP A 120 -6.07 -3.36 -5.60
CA ASP A 120 -4.96 -2.68 -4.94
C ASP A 120 -4.15 -1.80 -5.91
N VAL A 121 -3.30 -0.93 -5.36
CA VAL A 121 -2.49 0.01 -6.16
C VAL A 121 -1.44 -0.67 -7.03
N ASP A 122 -0.99 -1.87 -6.65
CA ASP A 122 -0.09 -2.70 -7.46
C ASP A 122 -0.75 -3.05 -8.79
N LYS A 123 -1.96 -3.63 -8.75
CA LYS A 123 -2.70 -3.94 -9.98
C LYS A 123 -3.06 -2.72 -10.80
N TRP A 124 -3.30 -1.57 -10.18
CA TRP A 124 -3.53 -0.34 -10.93
C TRP A 124 -2.31 0.09 -11.75
N ASP A 125 -1.11 0.04 -11.14
CA ASP A 125 0.14 0.33 -11.85
C ASP A 125 0.41 -0.70 -12.96
N TYR A 126 0.21 -1.99 -12.65
CA TYR A 126 0.29 -3.08 -13.62
C TYR A 126 -0.61 -2.85 -14.84
N PHE A 127 -1.90 -2.55 -14.65
CA PHE A 127 -2.83 -2.34 -15.75
C PHE A 127 -2.45 -1.17 -16.65
N VAL A 128 -2.02 -0.04 -16.08
CA VAL A 128 -1.61 1.13 -16.88
C VAL A 128 -0.31 0.84 -17.65
N ARG A 129 0.65 0.18 -17.01
CA ARG A 129 1.94 -0.18 -17.61
C ARG A 129 1.75 -1.12 -18.80
N ASP A 130 0.95 -2.17 -18.63
CA ASP A 130 0.75 -3.20 -19.64
C ASP A 130 -0.11 -2.67 -20.78
N SER A 131 -1.14 -1.87 -20.48
CA SER A 131 -1.93 -1.12 -21.47
C SER A 131 -1.05 -0.30 -22.41
N TYR A 132 -0.10 0.46 -21.86
CA TYR A 132 0.83 1.24 -22.67
C TYR A 132 1.70 0.36 -23.57
N SER A 133 2.16 -0.78 -23.05
CA SER A 133 3.05 -1.70 -23.74
C SER A 133 2.39 -2.44 -24.91
N PHE A 134 1.08 -2.76 -24.80
CA PHE A 134 0.31 -3.43 -25.87
C PHE A 134 -0.40 -2.46 -26.83
N GLY A 135 -0.23 -1.14 -26.68
CA GLY A 135 -0.93 -0.14 -27.50
C GLY A 135 -2.45 -0.14 -27.30
N MET A 136 -2.94 -0.78 -26.25
CA MET A 136 -4.35 -0.79 -25.88
C MET A 136 -4.62 0.44 -25.03
N LYS A 137 -5.59 1.28 -25.38
CA LYS A 137 -6.01 2.38 -24.49
C LYS A 137 -6.88 1.82 -23.38
N VAL A 138 -6.36 1.72 -22.16
CA VAL A 138 -7.21 1.57 -20.98
C VAL A 138 -7.82 2.94 -20.68
N SER A 139 -9.10 3.11 -20.99
CA SER A 139 -9.85 4.35 -20.74
C SER A 139 -10.30 4.48 -19.29
N SER A 140 -10.44 3.38 -18.55
CA SER A 140 -11.02 3.36 -17.20
C SER A 140 -10.03 3.69 -16.09
N VAL A 141 -8.77 3.25 -16.20
CA VAL A 141 -7.80 3.41 -15.10
C VAL A 141 -7.19 4.82 -15.02
N PRO A 142 -6.77 5.48 -16.14
CA PRO A 142 -6.39 6.89 -16.10
C PRO A 142 -7.56 7.80 -15.70
N HIS A 143 -8.79 7.43 -16.06
CA HIS A 143 -9.97 8.14 -15.59
C HIS A 143 -10.13 7.97 -14.09
N CYS A 144 -10.03 6.77 -13.52
CA CYS A 144 -9.99 6.56 -12.07
C CYS A 144 -8.87 7.36 -11.38
N PHE A 145 -7.70 7.55 -11.98
CA PHE A 145 -6.63 8.41 -11.45
C PHE A 145 -7.01 9.90 -11.47
N SER A 146 -7.47 10.43 -12.61
CA SER A 146 -7.97 11.81 -12.70
C SER A 146 -9.22 12.04 -11.84
N TYR A 147 -9.99 10.99 -11.57
CA TYR A 147 -11.19 10.98 -10.76
C TYR A 147 -10.85 10.80 -9.27
N LEU A 148 -9.71 10.19 -8.92
CA LEU A 148 -9.10 10.28 -7.58
C LEU A 148 -8.56 11.70 -7.30
N ASP A 149 -8.18 12.44 -8.35
CA ASP A 149 -7.82 13.85 -8.27
C ASP A 149 -9.05 14.78 -8.17
N HIS A 150 -10.11 14.51 -8.96
CA HIS A 150 -11.27 15.41 -9.09
C HIS A 150 -12.54 15.01 -8.31
N HIS A 151 -12.77 13.73 -8.00
CA HIS A 151 -14.03 13.21 -7.44
C HIS A 151 -13.83 11.94 -6.58
N THR A 152 -13.39 12.15 -5.37
CA THR A 152 -13.11 11.09 -4.37
C THR A 152 -14.28 10.73 -3.49
N THR A 153 -15.47 10.85 -4.06
CA THR A 153 -16.69 10.38 -3.43
C THR A 153 -16.90 8.88 -3.68
N THR A 154 -16.12 8.28 -4.60
CA THR A 154 -16.41 6.94 -5.15
C THR A 154 -15.47 5.85 -4.62
N PHE A 155 -14.51 6.23 -3.76
CA PHE A 155 -13.89 5.26 -2.84
C PHE A 155 -14.75 5.05 -1.58
N SER A 156 -15.64 6.00 -1.26
CA SER A 156 -16.69 5.81 -0.24
C SER A 156 -17.61 4.66 -0.62
N THR A 157 -17.95 4.46 -1.89
CA THR A 157 -18.77 3.32 -2.33
C THR A 157 -18.02 1.98 -2.38
N MET A 158 -16.69 1.97 -2.54
CA MET A 158 -15.88 0.74 -2.36
C MET A 158 -15.65 0.39 -0.88
N LEU A 159 -15.55 1.41 0.00
CA LEU A 159 -15.45 1.21 1.45
C LEU A 159 -16.81 0.99 2.14
N GLU A 160 -17.93 1.45 1.55
CA GLU A 160 -19.30 1.14 1.99
C GLU A 160 -19.63 -0.35 1.84
N TYR A 161 -18.87 -1.09 1.02
CA TYR A 161 -18.98 -2.55 0.88
C TYR A 161 -17.99 -3.32 1.79
N VAL A 162 -17.47 -2.70 2.84
CA VAL A 162 -16.75 -3.36 3.94
C VAL A 162 -17.68 -3.46 5.15
N PRO A 163 -18.29 -4.62 5.43
CA PRO A 163 -19.15 -4.76 6.60
C PRO A 163 -18.25 -4.84 7.84
N TYR A 164 -17.93 -3.69 8.43
CA TYR A 164 -17.33 -3.61 9.76
C TYR A 164 -17.78 -2.36 10.52
N VAL A 165 -19.09 -2.20 10.69
CA VAL A 165 -19.67 -1.73 11.95
C VAL A 165 -21.09 -2.32 12.11
N SER A 166 -21.17 -3.50 12.76
CA SER A 166 -22.30 -3.95 13.58
C SER A 166 -21.79 -5.05 14.49
#